data_AF-A0A7J4JCG2-F1
#
_entry.id   AF-A0A7J4JCG2-F1
#
_cell.length_a   1.000
_cell.length_b   1.000
_cell.length_c   1.000
_cell.angle_alpha   90.00
_cell.angle_beta   90.00
_cell.angle_gamma   90.00
#
_symmetry.space_group_name_H-M   'P 1'
#
loop_
_entity.id
_entity.type
_entity.pdbx_description
1 polymer ?
#
loop_
_entity_poly.entity_id
_entity_poly.type
_entity_poly.pdbx_seq_one_letter_code
_entity_poly.pdbx_strand_id
1 'polypeptide(L)'
;MDTRLVGKVILIIALVGVFFLVSQQADRFGSLTGKTAQDGNCADSDGNDIFARGVTFAIADGSSKSHTDYCSTRDSVMEGLCANGKFNSEQKACAKGCASGACLK
;
A
#
# COMPACT_ATOMS: atom_id res chain seq x y z
N MET A 1 38.00 1.46 -47.47
CA MET A 1 37.32 1.30 -46.18
C MET A 1 38.37 1.26 -45.10
N ASP A 2 38.37 2.26 -44.21
CA ASP A 2 39.45 2.49 -43.25
C ASP A 2 39.25 1.58 -42.02
N THR A 3 40.00 0.47 -41.97
CA THR A 3 39.90 -0.57 -40.92
C THR A 3 40.14 -0.01 -39.51
N ARG A 4 40.86 1.12 -39.41
CA ARG A 4 41.10 1.83 -38.14
C ARG A 4 39.86 2.58 -37.64
N LEU A 5 39.02 3.08 -38.55
CA LEU A 5 37.75 3.73 -38.22
C LEU A 5 36.69 2.69 -37.85
N VAL A 6 36.62 1.59 -38.62
CA VAL A 6 35.69 0.49 -38.36
C VAL A 6 35.92 -0.14 -36.98
N GLY A 7 37.18 -0.35 -36.57
CA GLY A 7 37.50 -0.88 -35.23
C GLY A 7 37.09 0.05 -34.09
N LYS A 8 37.25 1.36 -34.24
CA LYS A 8 36.82 2.36 -33.22
C LYS A 8 35.30 2.45 -33.12
N VAL A 9 34.60 2.40 -34.26
CA VAL A 9 33.13 2.40 -34.29
C VAL A 9 32.56 1.15 -33.62
N ILE A 10 33.15 -0.02 -33.87
CA ILE A 10 32.75 -1.28 -33.20
C ILE A 10 33.00 -1.20 -31.69
N LEU A 11 34.13 -0.64 -31.25
CA LEU A 11 34.44 -0.49 -29.83
C LEU A 11 33.47 0.47 -29.12
N ILE A 12 33.10 1.59 -29.76
CA ILE A 12 32.14 2.56 -29.22
C ILE A 12 30.75 1.95 -29.11
N ILE A 13 30.30 1.21 -30.14
CA ILE A 13 29.00 0.51 -30.11
C ILE A 13 28.98 -0.55 -29.01
N ALA A 14 30.08 -1.30 -28.83
CA ALA A 14 30.20 -2.27 -27.75
C ALA A 14 30.14 -1.62 -26.36
N LEU A 15 30.84 -0.49 -26.15
CA LEU A 15 30.85 0.21 -24.86
C LEU A 15 29.49 0.87 -24.55
N VAL A 16 28.83 1.49 -25.53
CA VAL A 16 27.49 2.07 -25.36
C VAL A 16 26.44 0.98 -25.14
N GLY A 17 26.53 -0.15 -25.85
CA GLY A 17 25.66 -1.30 -25.68
C GLY A 17 25.79 -1.97 -24.32
N VAL A 18 27.01 -2.13 -23.80
CA VAL A 18 27.26 -2.66 -22.45
C VAL A 18 26.71 -1.69 -21.40
N PHE A 19 26.86 -0.37 -21.57
CA PHE A 19 26.30 0.62 -20.66
C PHE A 19 24.76 0.58 -20.62
N PHE A 20 24.11 0.42 -21.77
CA PHE A 20 22.65 0.28 -21.87
C PHE A 20 22.12 -1.04 -21.28
N LEU A 21 22.90 -2.12 -21.35
CA LEU A 21 22.55 -3.41 -20.73
C LEU A 21 22.74 -3.40 -19.20
N VAL A 22 23.75 -2.70 -18.69
CA VAL A 22 23.98 -2.54 -17.23
C VAL A 22 22.90 -1.63 -16.60
N SER A 23 22.33 -0.70 -17.36
CA SER A 23 21.33 0.25 -16.86
C SER A 23 19.91 -0.32 -16.70
N GLN A 24 19.58 -1.48 -17.29
CA GLN A 24 18.21 -2.04 -17.26
C GLN A 24 17.88 -2.86 -16.00
N GLN A 25 18.78 -2.96 -15.02
CA GLN A 25 18.57 -3.84 -13.84
C GLN A 25 18.15 -3.10 -12.57
N ALA A 26 18.11 -1.76 -12.56
CA ALA A 26 17.66 -1.01 -11.38
C ALA A 26 16.12 -0.99 -11.20
N ASP A 27 15.35 -1.23 -12.27
CA ASP A 27 13.88 -1.11 -12.21
C ASP A 27 13.13 -2.46 -12.25
N ARG A 28 13.85 -3.60 -12.24
CA ARG A 28 13.23 -4.94 -12.25
C ARG A 28 13.01 -5.57 -10.87
N PHE A 29 13.13 -4.77 -9.80
CA PHE A 29 12.51 -5.06 -8.52
C PHE A 29 11.25 -4.20 -8.32
N GLY A 30 10.51 -3.98 -9.40
CA GLY A 30 9.16 -3.42 -9.37
C GLY A 30 8.11 -4.52 -9.30
N SER A 31 7.50 -4.66 -8.12
CA SER A 31 6.15 -5.24 -7.90
C SER A 31 5.99 -6.76 -8.08
N LEU A 32 6.30 -7.51 -7.01
CA LEU A 32 5.53 -8.70 -6.63
C LEU A 32 4.47 -8.40 -5.55
N THR A 33 4.29 -7.12 -5.18
CA THR A 33 3.17 -6.67 -4.36
C THR A 33 2.19 -5.93 -5.26
N GLY A 34 1.19 -6.67 -5.75
CA GLY A 34 0.00 -6.05 -6.30
C GLY A 34 -0.64 -5.15 -5.25
N LYS A 35 -0.98 -3.92 -5.67
CA LYS A 35 -1.88 -2.99 -4.99
C LYS A 35 -1.36 -2.43 -3.64
N THR A 36 -0.93 -1.16 -3.71
CA THR A 36 -0.70 -0.21 -2.60
C THR A 36 0.25 -0.67 -1.49
N ALA A 37 1.50 -0.18 -1.54
CA ALA A 37 2.19 0.12 -0.29
C ALA A 37 1.39 1.24 0.40
N GLN A 38 0.41 0.86 1.23
CA GLN A 38 0.38 1.42 2.57
C GLN A 38 1.83 1.42 3.03
N ASP A 39 2.36 2.56 3.45
CA ASP A 39 3.51 2.55 4.34
C ASP A 39 3.22 1.42 5.36
N GLY A 40 4.06 0.38 5.42
CA GLY A 40 3.72 -0.99 5.88
C GLY A 40 3.34 -1.13 7.35
N ASN A 41 2.88 -0.05 7.93
CA ASN A 41 2.61 0.25 9.30
C ASN A 41 1.12 0.24 9.60
N CYS A 42 0.24 -0.12 8.65
CA CYS A 42 -1.18 -0.24 8.91
C CYS A 42 -1.82 -1.34 8.05
N ALA A 43 -2.61 -2.21 8.68
CA ALA A 43 -3.42 -3.24 8.07
C ALA A 43 -4.85 -3.20 8.62
N ASP A 44 -5.84 -3.40 7.75
CA ASP A 44 -7.25 -3.28 8.06
C ASP A 44 -7.99 -4.49 7.48
N SER A 45 -8.79 -5.17 8.30
CA SER A 45 -9.34 -6.49 7.96
C SER A 45 -10.51 -6.46 6.97
N ASP A 46 -11.23 -5.35 6.92
CA ASP A 46 -12.43 -5.12 6.13
C ASP A 46 -12.40 -3.79 5.39
N GLY A 47 -11.41 -2.94 5.69
CA GLY A 47 -11.27 -1.66 5.00
C GLY A 47 -12.26 -0.65 5.59
N ASN A 48 -12.84 0.18 4.74
CA ASN A 48 -13.84 1.16 5.17
C ASN A 48 -15.28 0.60 5.02
N ASP A 49 -15.51 -0.66 5.46
CA ASP A 49 -16.80 -1.35 5.39
C ASP A 49 -17.54 -1.30 6.73
N ILE A 50 -18.35 -0.26 6.91
CA ILE A 50 -19.18 -0.04 8.10
C ILE A 50 -20.20 -1.15 8.40
N PHE A 51 -20.42 -2.12 7.50
CA PHE A 51 -21.36 -3.23 7.69
C PHE A 51 -20.67 -4.54 8.11
N ALA A 52 -19.34 -4.56 8.14
CA ALA A 52 -18.54 -5.61 8.75
C ALA A 52 -17.99 -5.12 10.10
N ARG A 53 -17.61 -6.06 10.95
CA ARG A 53 -16.87 -5.73 12.17
C ARG A 53 -15.39 -5.96 11.87
N GLY A 54 -14.63 -4.89 11.87
CA GLY A 54 -13.23 -4.87 11.52
C GLY A 54 -12.28 -4.83 12.69
N VAL A 55 -11.03 -5.14 12.37
CA VAL A 55 -9.87 -4.89 13.23
C VAL A 55 -8.80 -4.21 12.41
N THR A 56 -8.46 -2.99 12.80
CA THR A 56 -7.32 -2.26 12.28
C THR A 56 -6.10 -2.48 13.17
N PHE A 57 -4.97 -2.82 12.56
CA PHE A 57 -3.67 -2.92 13.20
C PHE A 57 -2.75 -1.85 12.65
N ALA A 58 -2.02 -1.15 13.51
CA ALA A 58 -1.02 -0.19 13.07
C ALA A 58 0.25 -0.23 13.93
N ILE A 59 1.38 0.12 13.33
CA ILE A 59 2.68 0.24 13.94
C ILE A 59 3.09 1.71 13.88
N ALA A 60 3.25 2.35 15.03
CA ALA A 60 3.74 3.72 15.13
C ALA A 60 4.90 3.76 16.12
N ASP A 61 6.01 4.38 15.74
CA ASP A 61 7.19 4.55 16.58
C ASP A 61 7.71 3.24 17.21
N GLY A 62 7.63 2.14 16.45
CA GLY A 62 8.06 0.80 16.89
C GLY A 62 7.09 0.08 17.83
N SER A 63 5.94 0.68 18.15
CA SER A 63 4.87 0.08 18.96
C SER A 63 3.68 -0.31 18.09
N SER A 64 3.11 -1.50 18.34
CA SER A 64 1.88 -1.93 17.69
C SER A 64 0.66 -1.49 18.49
N LYS A 65 -0.39 -1.08 17.77
CA LYS A 65 -1.72 -0.76 18.29
C LYS A 65 -2.75 -1.49 17.45
N SER A 66 -3.81 -1.96 18.09
CA SER A 66 -5.01 -2.43 17.39
C SER A 66 -6.23 -1.58 17.76
N HIS A 67 -7.21 -1.57 16.86
CA HIS A 67 -8.53 -1.00 17.05
C HIS A 67 -9.54 -1.99 16.50
N THR A 68 -10.64 -2.18 17.21
CA THR A 68 -11.74 -3.04 16.74
C THR A 68 -12.99 -2.20 16.69
N ASP A 69 -13.71 -2.30 15.58
CA ASP A 69 -14.90 -1.48 15.37
C ASP A 69 -15.94 -1.75 16.45
N TYR A 70 -16.62 -0.67 16.85
CA TYR A 70 -17.59 -0.73 17.92
C TYR A 70 -18.71 0.29 17.70
N CYS A 71 -19.89 -0.02 18.22
CA CYS A 71 -21.00 0.91 18.19
C CYS A 71 -20.76 2.02 19.21
N SER A 72 -20.40 3.21 18.73
CA SER A 72 -20.21 4.37 19.61
C SER A 72 -21.55 4.90 20.13
N THR A 73 -22.62 4.74 19.36
CA THR A 73 -24.00 4.98 19.79
C THR A 73 -24.91 3.93 19.15
N ARG A 74 -26.22 4.00 19.43
CA ARG A 74 -27.21 3.15 18.75
C ARG A 74 -27.20 3.33 17.23
N ASP A 75 -26.91 4.53 16.74
CA ASP A 75 -27.03 4.90 15.32
C ASP A 75 -25.68 5.28 14.71
N SER A 76 -24.57 4.89 15.33
CA SER A 76 -23.24 5.12 14.78
C SER A 76 -22.23 4.03 15.15
N VAL A 77 -21.34 3.73 14.22
CA VAL A 77 -20.17 2.87 14.40
C VAL A 77 -18.92 3.75 14.44
N MET A 78 -17.99 3.42 15.33
CA MET A 78 -16.63 3.92 15.26
C MET A 78 -15.84 2.94 14.39
N GLU A 79 -15.51 3.39 13.18
CA GLU A 79 -14.74 2.65 12.20
C GLU A 79 -13.25 2.92 12.44
N GLY A 80 -12.44 1.87 12.51
CA GLY A 80 -11.00 1.96 12.34
C GLY A 80 -10.63 1.64 10.90
N LEU A 81 -9.82 2.48 10.26
CA LEU A 81 -9.35 2.20 8.91
C LEU A 81 -7.89 2.61 8.69
N CYS A 82 -7.27 1.99 7.68
CA CYS A 82 -5.94 2.37 7.22
C CYS A 82 -6.01 3.33 6.03
N ALA A 83 -5.61 4.59 6.24
CA ALA A 83 -5.53 5.60 5.18
C ALA A 83 -4.08 6.05 4.98
N ASN A 84 -3.55 5.91 3.75
CA ASN A 84 -2.19 6.34 3.38
C ASN A 84 -1.06 5.80 4.30
N GLY A 85 -1.13 4.54 4.72
CA GLY A 85 -0.13 3.92 5.61
C GLY A 85 -0.38 4.12 7.10
N LYS A 86 -1.45 4.83 7.48
CA LYS A 86 -1.67 5.28 8.86
C LYS A 86 -3.04 4.88 9.37
N PHE A 87 -3.09 4.58 10.67
CA PHE A 87 -4.34 4.39 11.38
C PHE A 87 -5.16 5.68 11.41
N ASN A 88 -6.43 5.56 11.06
CA ASN A 88 -7.45 6.58 11.21
C ASN A 88 -8.67 5.96 11.89
N SER A 89 -9.44 6.77 12.62
CA SER A 89 -10.69 6.33 13.26
C SER A 89 -11.76 7.38 13.08
N GLU A 90 -12.91 6.97 12.56
CA GLU A 90 -13.99 7.87 12.16
C GLU A 90 -15.33 7.36 12.66
N GLN A 91 -16.15 8.27 13.19
CA GLN A 91 -17.54 7.95 13.52
C GLN A 91 -18.40 8.02 12.26
N LYS A 92 -19.07 6.91 11.93
CA LYS A 92 -19.97 6.77 10.77
C LYS A 92 -21.40 6.54 11.23
N ALA A 93 -22.36 7.16 10.55
CA ALA A 93 -23.78 7.02 10.87
C ALA A 93 -24.36 5.72 10.29
N CYS A 94 -25.16 5.01 11.09
CA CYS A 94 -25.86 3.78 10.70
C CYS A 94 -27.36 4.05 10.56
N ALA A 95 -27.89 4.02 9.33
CA ALA A 95 -29.29 4.34 9.05
C ALA A 95 -30.30 3.39 9.73
N LYS A 96 -29.90 2.15 10.01
CA LYS A 96 -30.76 1.11 10.63
C LYS A 96 -30.27 0.70 12.02
N GLY A 97 -29.40 1.50 12.61
CA GLY A 97 -28.75 1.22 13.89
C GLY A 97 -27.47 0.41 13.75
N CYS A 98 -26.74 0.31 14.86
CA CYS A 98 -25.48 -0.39 15.01
C CYS A 98 -25.64 -1.54 16.02
N ALA A 99 -25.10 -2.70 15.69
CA ALA A 99 -25.00 -3.83 16.61
C ALA A 99 -23.67 -4.58 16.41
N SER A 100 -23.10 -5.09 17.50
CA SER A 100 -21.85 -5.88 17.47
C SER A 100 -20.65 -5.19 16.80
N GLY A 101 -20.65 -3.86 16.74
CA GLY A 101 -19.59 -3.08 16.10
C GLY A 101 -19.70 -2.96 14.59
N ALA A 102 -20.91 -3.13 14.03
CA ALA A 102 -21.20 -2.90 12.62
C ALA A 102 -22.60 -2.28 12.43
N CYS A 103 -22.80 -1.55 11.34
CA CYS A 103 -24.12 -1.06 10.93
C CYS A 103 -25.02 -2.21 10.45
N LEU A 104 -26.32 -2.09 10.73
CA LEU A 104 -27.35 -3.01 10.23
C LEU A 104 -27.77 -2.67 8.80
N LYS A 105 -28.09 -3.70 8.00
CA LYS A 105 -28.43 -3.59 6.56
C LYS A 105 -29.89 -3.37 6.24
#